data_AF-A0A7C2JDR0-F1
#
_entry.id   AF-A0A7C2JDR0-F1
#
_cell.length_a   1.000
_cell.length_b   1.000
_cell.length_c   1.000
_cell.angle_alpha   90.00
_cell.angle_beta   90.00
_cell.angle_gamma   90.00
#
_symmetry.space_group_name_H-M   'P 1'
#
loop_
_entity.id
_entity.type
_entity.pdbx_description
1 polymer ?
#
loop_
_entity_poly.entity_id
_entity_poly.type
_entity_poly.pdbx_seq_one_letter_code
_entity_poly.pdbx_strand_id
1 'polypeptide(L)'
;MGFQKSERGAKGDETRAGGWRSVAEIPGFPYESFAELKAAVAARRASIGVDALAAAEWADRSVSGLKRVAVNAFSLLLIVSAIAAVVAAFWTRNYWLIAAPVVQAAAFFFSHSSSPSREWATLAGVASVIVFIDFLFRGWVTASVLVAYAGLTFAAVRAAGFITGSAFRKALASDEVLFLGAYRERACTVRDNETRRVYRHRSSNIAD
;
A
#
# COMPACT_ATOMS: atom_id res chain seq x y z
N MET A 1 -53.00 35.13 5.50
CA MET A 1 -52.12 34.01 5.92
C MET A 1 -51.98 33.05 4.76
N GLY A 2 -50.93 33.21 3.94
CA GLY A 2 -50.64 32.35 2.81
C GLY A 2 -49.24 31.77 2.99
N PHE A 3 -49.15 30.47 3.23
CA PHE A 3 -47.89 29.75 3.30
C PHE A 3 -47.35 29.56 1.87
N GLN A 4 -46.37 30.37 1.49
CA GLN A 4 -45.56 30.12 0.29
C GLN A 4 -44.64 28.93 0.56
N LYS A 5 -44.97 27.81 -0.07
CA LYS A 5 -44.14 26.61 -0.18
C LYS A 5 -42.86 26.96 -0.94
N SER A 6 -41.76 27.11 -0.22
CA SER A 6 -40.43 27.34 -0.78
C SER A 6 -39.91 26.05 -1.44
N GLU A 7 -40.29 25.82 -2.69
CA GLU A 7 -39.58 24.92 -3.61
C GLU A 7 -38.28 25.59 -4.06
N ARG A 8 -37.33 25.73 -3.14
CA ARG A 8 -35.95 26.11 -3.45
C ARG A 8 -35.13 24.87 -3.78
N GLY A 9 -35.23 24.48 -5.05
CA GLY A 9 -34.11 24.03 -5.87
C GLY A 9 -33.11 23.07 -5.23
N ALA A 10 -33.45 21.78 -5.21
CA ALA A 10 -32.49 20.69 -5.28
C ALA A 10 -31.85 20.62 -6.68
N LYS A 11 -31.15 21.70 -7.08
CA LYS A 11 -30.53 21.82 -8.42
C LYS A 11 -29.24 22.65 -8.39
N GLY A 12 -28.46 22.50 -7.31
CA GLY A 12 -27.34 23.38 -7.02
C GLY A 12 -26.11 22.72 -6.41
N ASP A 13 -25.89 21.41 -6.60
CA ASP A 13 -24.67 20.75 -6.10
C ASP A 13 -24.05 19.69 -7.04
N GLU A 14 -24.49 19.60 -8.30
CA GLU A 14 -23.84 18.74 -9.32
C GLU A 14 -22.79 19.48 -10.17
N THR A 15 -22.55 20.77 -9.92
CA THR A 15 -21.72 21.63 -10.80
C THR A 15 -20.46 22.16 -10.13
N ARG A 16 -19.94 21.45 -9.11
CA ARG A 16 -18.61 21.71 -8.49
C ARG A 16 -17.73 20.46 -8.32
N ALA A 17 -17.96 19.40 -9.10
CA ALA A 17 -17.06 18.25 -9.20
C ALA A 17 -16.68 17.98 -10.67
N GLY A 18 -16.08 18.98 -11.32
CA GLY A 18 -15.59 18.88 -12.69
C GLY A 18 -14.42 17.91 -12.78
N GLY A 19 -14.69 16.67 -13.18
CA GLY A 19 -13.62 15.75 -13.53
C GLY A 19 -14.02 14.77 -14.62
N TRP A 20 -12.99 14.26 -15.30
CA TRP A 20 -13.02 13.40 -16.48
C TRP A 20 -13.97 12.21 -16.39
N ARG A 21 -15.02 12.17 -17.20
CA ARG A 21 -15.97 11.04 -17.22
C ARG A 21 -15.41 9.79 -17.89
N SER A 22 -14.36 9.96 -18.69
CA SER A 22 -13.65 8.89 -19.38
C SER A 22 -12.15 9.14 -19.40
N VAL A 23 -11.36 8.10 -19.65
CA VAL A 23 -9.90 8.21 -19.84
C VAL A 23 -9.54 9.15 -20.99
N ALA A 24 -10.36 9.19 -22.04
CA ALA A 24 -10.17 10.05 -23.22
C ALA A 24 -10.14 11.55 -22.87
N GLU A 25 -10.81 11.94 -21.80
CA GLU A 25 -10.91 13.34 -21.38
C GLU A 25 -9.69 13.83 -20.60
N ILE A 26 -8.77 12.93 -20.22
CA ILE A 26 -7.56 13.29 -19.48
C ILE A 26 -6.57 14.01 -20.42
N PRO A 27 -6.25 15.30 -20.20
CA PRO A 27 -5.39 16.05 -21.10
C PRO A 27 -3.97 15.45 -21.18
N GLY A 28 -3.48 15.21 -22.39
CA GLY A 28 -2.13 14.69 -22.62
C GLY A 28 -1.92 13.25 -22.16
N PHE A 29 -3.01 12.50 -21.90
CA PHE A 29 -2.94 11.08 -21.59
C PHE A 29 -2.71 10.26 -22.88
N PRO A 30 -1.90 9.21 -22.85
CA PRO A 30 -1.44 8.54 -24.07
C PRO A 30 -2.42 7.49 -24.63
N TYR A 31 -3.57 7.30 -23.99
CA TYR A 31 -4.57 6.32 -24.39
C TYR A 31 -5.90 7.03 -24.65
N GLU A 32 -6.53 6.72 -25.78
CA GLU A 32 -7.78 7.34 -26.22
C GLU A 32 -9.01 6.68 -25.57
N SER A 33 -8.85 5.51 -24.96
CA SER A 33 -9.92 4.84 -24.22
C SER A 33 -9.41 3.97 -23.07
N PHE A 34 -10.29 3.65 -22.12
CA PHE A 34 -9.96 2.70 -21.05
C PHE A 34 -9.74 1.28 -21.58
N ALA A 35 -10.42 0.88 -22.65
CA ALA A 35 -10.20 -0.41 -23.31
C ALA A 35 -8.77 -0.51 -23.87
N GLU A 36 -8.27 0.57 -24.46
CA GLU A 36 -6.89 0.66 -24.95
C GLU A 36 -5.87 0.60 -23.81
N LEU A 37 -6.09 1.39 -22.75
CA LEU A 37 -5.26 1.32 -21.55
C LEU A 37 -5.22 -0.10 -20.96
N LYS A 38 -6.37 -0.77 -20.86
CA LYS A 38 -6.49 -2.14 -20.36
C LYS A 38 -5.74 -3.13 -21.25
N ALA A 39 -5.85 -2.99 -22.58
CA ALA A 39 -5.10 -3.80 -23.53
C ALA A 39 -3.59 -3.56 -23.40
N ALA A 40 -3.16 -2.31 -23.25
CA ALA A 40 -1.76 -1.94 -23.05
C ALA A 40 -1.19 -2.50 -21.73
N VAL A 41 -1.97 -2.50 -20.65
CA VAL A 41 -1.59 -3.13 -19.37
C VAL A 41 -1.50 -4.65 -19.52
N ALA A 42 -2.46 -5.28 -20.19
CA ALA A 42 -2.45 -6.73 -20.44
C ALA A 42 -1.25 -7.16 -21.30
N ALA A 43 -0.89 -6.36 -22.31
CA ALA A 43 0.28 -6.54 -23.15
C ALA A 43 1.61 -6.11 -22.50
N ARG A 44 1.59 -5.66 -21.22
CA ARG A 44 2.75 -5.10 -20.49
C ARG A 44 3.42 -3.90 -21.16
N ARG A 45 2.74 -3.22 -22.09
CA ARG A 45 3.18 -1.93 -22.66
C ARG A 45 2.96 -0.78 -21.69
N ALA A 46 1.95 -0.90 -20.82
CA ALA A 46 1.69 0.03 -19.73
C ALA A 46 1.82 -0.66 -18.36
N SER A 47 2.17 0.10 -17.34
CA SER A 47 2.09 -0.33 -15.95
C SER A 47 1.39 0.70 -15.08
N ILE A 48 0.47 0.23 -14.23
CA ILE A 48 -0.21 1.09 -13.25
C ILE A 48 0.62 1.07 -11.96
N GLY A 49 1.18 2.21 -11.59
CA GLY A 49 1.73 2.46 -10.26
C GLY A 49 0.61 2.81 -9.28
N VAL A 50 0.68 2.30 -8.06
CA VAL A 50 -0.31 2.58 -7.01
C VAL A 50 0.37 3.14 -5.77
N ASP A 51 -0.29 4.11 -5.16
CA ASP A 51 0.05 4.55 -3.82
C ASP A 51 -0.30 3.45 -2.81
N ALA A 52 0.60 3.21 -1.84
CA ALA A 52 0.43 2.11 -0.90
C ALA A 52 -0.61 2.41 0.18
N LEU A 53 -0.76 3.67 0.59
CA LEU A 53 -1.76 4.07 1.56
C LEU A 53 -3.15 4.00 0.93
N ALA A 54 -3.31 4.57 -0.26
CA ALA A 54 -4.57 4.48 -0.99
C ALA A 54 -4.97 3.04 -1.32
N ALA A 55 -4.00 2.17 -1.68
CA ALA A 55 -4.25 0.74 -1.86
C ALA A 55 -4.69 0.04 -0.58
N ALA A 56 -4.15 0.43 0.58
CA ALA A 56 -4.54 -0.11 1.87
C ALA A 56 -5.95 0.35 2.29
N GLU A 57 -6.26 1.64 2.13
CA GLU A 57 -7.59 2.20 2.43
C GLU A 57 -8.68 1.64 1.51
N TRP A 58 -8.37 1.48 0.22
CA TRP A 58 -9.26 0.80 -0.70
C TRP A 58 -9.43 -0.67 -0.30
N ALA A 59 -8.34 -1.34 0.10
CA ALA A 59 -8.41 -2.74 0.50
C ALA A 59 -9.29 -2.95 1.74
N ASP A 60 -9.21 -2.07 2.73
CA ASP A 60 -10.04 -2.17 3.93
C ASP A 60 -11.55 -2.08 3.61
N ARG A 61 -11.91 -1.22 2.64
CA ARG A 61 -13.30 -1.01 2.21
C ARG A 61 -13.81 -2.05 1.21
N SER A 62 -12.95 -2.56 0.33
CA SER A 62 -13.37 -3.29 -0.87
C SER A 62 -12.85 -4.73 -0.97
N VAL A 63 -11.85 -5.13 -0.19
CA VAL A 63 -11.32 -6.50 -0.23
C VAL A 63 -12.13 -7.39 0.71
N SER A 64 -13.07 -8.13 0.14
CA SER A 64 -13.72 -9.27 0.80
C SER A 64 -12.97 -10.59 0.47
N GLY A 65 -13.04 -11.56 1.39
CA GLY A 65 -12.52 -12.92 1.17
C GLY A 65 -11.03 -13.15 1.50
N LEU A 66 -10.36 -13.96 0.68
CA LEU A 66 -9.06 -14.61 0.96
C LEU A 66 -7.90 -13.63 1.23
N LYS A 67 -7.89 -12.47 0.58
CA LYS A 67 -6.82 -11.47 0.73
C LYS A 67 -6.89 -10.73 2.07
N ARG A 68 -8.12 -10.46 2.56
CA ARG A 68 -8.33 -9.92 3.91
C ARG A 68 -7.88 -10.93 4.97
N VAL A 69 -8.18 -12.22 4.75
CA VAL A 69 -7.68 -13.31 5.60
C VAL A 69 -6.16 -13.35 5.61
N ALA A 70 -5.49 -13.22 4.46
CA ALA A 70 -4.03 -13.21 4.39
C ALA A 70 -3.41 -12.02 5.15
N VAL A 71 -3.94 -10.80 4.97
CA VAL A 71 -3.48 -9.61 5.71
C VAL A 71 -3.70 -9.79 7.21
N ASN A 72 -4.88 -10.26 7.62
CA ASN A 72 -5.18 -10.54 9.03
C ASN A 72 -4.27 -11.63 9.60
N ALA A 73 -3.96 -12.67 8.82
CA ALA A 73 -3.06 -13.74 9.23
C ALA A 73 -1.64 -13.20 9.47
N PHE A 74 -1.14 -12.30 8.62
CA PHE A 74 0.16 -11.64 8.86
C PHE A 74 0.14 -10.79 10.13
N SER A 75 -0.91 -10.01 10.36
CA SER A 75 -1.05 -9.22 11.59
C SER A 75 -1.10 -10.11 12.84
N LEU A 76 -1.89 -11.19 12.79
CA LEU A 76 -2.02 -12.15 13.89
C LEU A 76 -0.71 -12.90 14.14
N LEU A 77 0.02 -13.27 13.09
CA LEU A 77 1.34 -13.89 13.19
C LEU A 77 2.34 -12.98 13.92
N LEU A 78 2.32 -11.67 13.67
CA LEU A 78 3.17 -10.73 14.41
C LEU A 78 2.80 -10.67 15.90
N ILE A 79 1.51 -10.63 16.22
CA ILE A 79 1.04 -10.62 17.62
C ILE A 79 1.45 -11.92 18.34
N VAL A 80 1.17 -13.08 17.73
CA VAL A 80 1.54 -14.39 18.28
C VAL A 80 3.05 -14.48 18.48
N SER A 81 3.84 -13.97 17.53
CA SER A 81 5.29 -13.98 17.63
C SER A 81 5.79 -13.12 18.80
N ALA A 82 5.18 -11.96 19.05
CA ALA A 82 5.52 -11.08 20.16
C ALA A 82 5.20 -11.74 21.51
N ILE A 83 4.03 -12.38 21.63
CA ILE A 83 3.64 -13.14 22.83
C ILE A 83 4.61 -14.30 23.06
N ALA A 84 4.96 -15.04 22.01
CA ALA A 84 5.92 -16.14 22.09
C ALA A 84 7.30 -15.66 22.58
N ALA A 85 7.76 -14.49 22.16
CA ALA A 85 9.02 -13.91 22.64
C ALA A 85 9.00 -13.67 24.16
N VAL A 86 7.91 -13.11 24.67
CA VAL A 86 7.73 -12.82 26.10
C VAL A 86 7.70 -14.13 26.90
N VAL A 87 6.93 -15.11 26.45
CA VAL A 87 6.87 -16.44 27.10
C VAL A 87 8.25 -17.11 27.11
N ALA A 88 8.97 -17.07 25.99
CA ALA A 88 10.32 -17.59 25.88
C ALA A 88 11.30 -16.87 26.82
N ALA A 89 11.16 -15.54 27.00
CA ALA A 89 11.97 -14.76 27.93
C ALA A 89 11.87 -15.30 29.37
N PHE A 90 10.65 -15.58 29.83
CA PHE A 90 10.43 -16.11 31.17
C PHE A 90 10.89 -17.57 31.31
N TRP A 91 10.65 -18.40 30.30
CA TRP A 91 11.05 -19.81 30.32
C TRP A 91 12.57 -19.99 30.32
N THR A 92 13.26 -19.24 29.46
CA THR A 92 14.73 -19.33 29.32
C THR A 92 15.48 -18.44 30.31
N ARG A 93 14.75 -17.66 31.13
CA ARG A 93 15.27 -16.59 32.00
C ARG A 93 16.14 -15.57 31.26
N ASN A 94 15.92 -15.43 29.95
CA ASN A 94 16.63 -14.49 29.11
C ASN A 94 15.76 -13.26 28.84
N TYR A 95 15.84 -12.29 29.75
CA TYR A 95 15.02 -11.08 29.70
C TYR A 95 15.33 -10.16 28.50
N TRP A 96 16.45 -10.36 27.80
CA TRP A 96 16.71 -9.66 26.54
C TRP A 96 15.66 -9.95 25.46
N LEU A 97 14.97 -11.09 25.53
CA LEU A 97 13.88 -11.41 24.60
C LEU A 97 12.66 -10.49 24.77
N ILE A 98 12.52 -9.78 25.88
CA ILE A 98 11.49 -8.75 26.07
C ILE A 98 11.73 -7.56 25.13
N ALA A 99 12.97 -7.37 24.63
CA ALA A 99 13.24 -6.36 23.61
C ALA A 99 12.64 -6.72 22.24
N ALA A 100 12.28 -7.98 21.98
CA ALA A 100 11.75 -8.40 20.68
C ALA A 100 10.45 -7.65 20.30
N PRO A 101 9.41 -7.56 21.15
CA PRO A 101 8.24 -6.72 20.88
C PRO A 101 8.58 -5.27 20.53
N VAL A 102 9.57 -4.66 21.21
CA VAL A 102 10.00 -3.29 20.95
C VAL A 102 10.66 -3.18 19.58
N VAL A 103 11.52 -4.14 19.23
CA VAL A 103 12.17 -4.24 17.92
C VAL A 103 11.13 -4.45 16.81
N GLN A 104 10.10 -5.28 17.03
CA GLN A 104 9.01 -5.46 16.09
C GLN A 104 8.19 -4.17 15.90
N ALA A 105 7.86 -3.48 16.99
CA ALA A 105 7.14 -2.21 16.91
C ALA A 105 7.95 -1.14 16.15
N ALA A 106 9.25 -1.06 16.40
CA ALA A 106 10.15 -0.17 15.66
C ALA A 106 10.21 -0.55 14.17
N ALA A 107 10.41 -1.84 13.86
CA ALA A 107 10.44 -2.33 12.48
C ALA A 107 9.11 -2.03 11.74
N PHE A 108 7.97 -2.23 12.42
CA PHE A 108 6.66 -1.90 11.88
C PHE A 108 6.54 -0.42 11.57
N PHE A 109 6.92 0.46 12.50
CA PHE A 109 6.90 1.92 12.33
C PHE A 109 7.75 2.36 11.13
N PHE A 110 8.99 1.86 11.03
CA PHE A 110 9.88 2.20 9.90
C PHE A 110 9.42 1.63 8.56
N SER A 111 8.70 0.51 8.58
CA SER A 111 8.15 -0.13 7.38
C SER A 111 6.85 0.52 6.86
N HIS A 112 6.24 1.43 7.63
CA HIS A 112 4.97 2.03 7.25
C HIS A 112 5.08 2.89 5.99
N SER A 113 4.05 2.85 5.13
CA SER A 113 4.09 3.39 3.76
C SER A 113 4.23 4.91 3.66
N SER A 114 4.00 5.65 4.74
CA SER A 114 4.20 7.10 4.81
C SER A 114 5.63 7.52 5.13
N SER A 115 6.54 6.58 5.46
CA SER A 115 7.93 6.93 5.76
C SER A 115 8.72 7.18 4.46
N PRO A 116 9.57 8.23 4.41
CA PRO A 116 10.47 8.49 3.27
C PRO A 116 11.43 7.33 2.95
N SER A 117 11.52 6.33 3.83
CA SER A 117 12.49 5.24 3.81
C SER A 117 11.96 3.94 3.18
N ARG A 118 10.88 4.00 2.39
CA ARG A 118 10.23 2.81 1.79
C ARG A 118 11.16 1.95 0.92
N GLU A 119 12.16 2.55 0.28
CA GLU A 119 13.19 1.84 -0.48
C GLU A 119 14.15 1.09 0.46
N TRP A 120 14.52 1.71 1.57
CA TRP A 120 15.37 1.14 2.60
C TRP A 120 14.71 -0.01 3.36
N ALA A 121 13.37 -0.06 3.45
CA ALA A 121 12.67 -1.15 4.15
C ALA A 121 12.91 -2.53 3.50
N THR A 122 13.00 -2.61 2.17
CA THR A 122 13.33 -3.89 1.49
C THR A 122 14.78 -4.27 1.73
N LEU A 123 15.69 -3.29 1.65
CA LEU A 123 17.11 -3.49 1.91
C LEU A 123 17.35 -3.93 3.36
N ALA A 124 16.68 -3.30 4.32
CA ALA A 124 16.71 -3.64 5.74
C ALA A 124 16.15 -5.05 5.99
N GLY A 125 15.06 -5.42 5.32
CA GLY A 125 14.53 -6.79 5.36
C GLY A 125 15.56 -7.81 4.89
N VAL A 126 16.20 -7.61 3.74
CA VAL A 126 17.23 -8.52 3.23
C VAL A 126 18.47 -8.55 4.14
N ALA A 127 18.93 -7.37 4.59
CA ALA A 127 20.05 -7.25 5.50
C ALA A 127 19.79 -7.98 6.83
N SER A 128 18.57 -7.91 7.36
CA SER A 128 18.19 -8.63 8.59
C SER A 128 18.32 -10.14 8.45
N VAL A 129 18.01 -10.72 7.28
CA VAL A 129 18.19 -12.16 7.04
C VAL A 129 19.66 -12.53 7.04
N ILE A 130 20.51 -11.72 6.40
CA ILE A 130 21.96 -11.94 6.36
C ILE A 130 22.56 -11.87 7.77
N VAL A 131 22.21 -10.82 8.53
CA VAL A 131 22.68 -10.62 9.91
C VAL A 131 22.16 -11.74 10.82
N PHE A 132 20.92 -12.19 10.63
CA PHE A 132 20.36 -13.33 11.36
C PHE A 132 21.20 -14.59 11.16
N ILE A 133 21.53 -14.92 9.90
CA ILE A 133 22.32 -16.10 9.55
C ILE A 133 23.74 -15.98 10.14
N ASP A 134 24.39 -14.83 10.02
CA ASP A 134 25.72 -14.59 10.62
C ASP A 134 25.70 -14.76 12.14
N PHE A 135 24.73 -14.17 12.84
CA PHE A 135 24.59 -14.32 14.29
C PHE A 135 24.28 -15.75 14.71
N LEU A 136 23.54 -16.49 13.89
CA LEU A 136 23.28 -17.91 14.13
C LEU A 136 24.57 -18.73 14.05
N PHE A 137 25.41 -18.50 13.04
CA PHE A 137 26.71 -19.19 12.89
C PHE A 137 27.72 -18.82 13.99
N ARG A 138 27.66 -17.60 14.54
CA ARG A 138 28.50 -17.17 15.67
C ARG A 138 28.00 -17.61 17.05
N GLY A 139 26.87 -18.32 17.11
CA GLY A 139 26.28 -18.79 18.37
C GLY A 139 25.59 -17.69 19.19
N TRP A 140 25.34 -16.52 18.60
CA TRP A 140 24.69 -15.39 19.28
C TRP A 140 23.17 -15.51 19.22
N VAL A 141 22.63 -16.52 19.91
CA VAL A 141 21.22 -16.93 19.83
C VAL A 141 20.24 -15.79 20.15
N THR A 142 20.54 -14.97 21.16
CA THR A 142 19.64 -13.87 21.54
C THR A 142 19.60 -12.78 20.47
N ALA A 143 20.76 -12.41 19.93
CA ALA A 143 20.86 -11.39 18.90
C ALA A 143 20.23 -11.87 17.59
N SER A 144 20.44 -13.15 17.22
CA SER A 144 19.80 -13.72 16.03
C SER A 144 18.28 -13.73 16.16
N VAL A 145 17.73 -14.12 17.32
CA VAL A 145 16.29 -14.07 17.57
C VAL A 145 15.74 -12.65 17.41
N LEU A 146 16.38 -11.63 17.99
CA LEU A 146 15.95 -10.23 17.85
C LEU A 146 15.95 -9.75 16.39
N VAL A 147 16.98 -10.11 15.63
CA VAL A 147 17.09 -9.77 14.21
C VAL A 147 16.03 -10.52 13.39
N ALA A 148 15.74 -11.78 13.71
CA ALA A 148 14.68 -12.55 13.05
C ALA A 148 13.30 -11.91 13.25
N TYR A 149 13.01 -11.39 14.45
CA TYR A 149 11.79 -10.66 14.73
C TYR A 149 11.65 -9.37 13.90
N ALA A 150 12.74 -8.62 13.76
CA ALA A 150 12.77 -7.45 12.87
C ALA A 150 12.50 -7.86 11.41
N GLY A 151 13.23 -8.86 10.91
CA GLY A 151 13.11 -9.35 9.54
C GLY A 151 11.73 -9.91 9.20
N LEU A 152 11.15 -10.68 10.11
CA LEU A 152 9.79 -11.20 9.98
C LEU A 152 8.76 -10.06 9.87
N THR A 153 8.93 -9.01 10.66
CA THR A 153 8.05 -7.84 10.63
C THR A 153 8.13 -7.11 9.29
N PHE A 154 9.35 -6.86 8.79
CA PHE A 154 9.55 -6.26 7.46
C PHE A 154 8.92 -7.11 6.35
N ALA A 155 9.14 -8.43 6.40
CA ALA A 155 8.59 -9.36 5.42
C ALA A 155 7.05 -9.39 5.44
N ALA A 156 6.45 -9.44 6.63
CA ALA A 156 4.99 -9.45 6.80
C ALA A 156 4.35 -8.16 6.27
N VAL A 157 4.88 -6.99 6.63
CA VAL A 157 4.36 -5.69 6.16
C VAL A 157 4.51 -5.56 4.64
N ARG A 158 5.65 -5.98 4.08
CA ARG A 158 5.83 -5.98 2.62
C ARG A 158 4.89 -6.94 1.92
N ALA A 159 4.72 -8.16 2.43
CA ALA A 159 3.79 -9.13 1.87
C ALA A 159 2.36 -8.58 1.85
N ALA A 160 1.90 -7.99 2.96
CA ALA A 160 0.60 -7.34 3.04
C ALA A 160 0.46 -6.21 2.00
N GLY A 161 1.47 -5.32 1.91
CA GLY A 161 1.48 -4.24 0.92
C GLY A 161 1.49 -4.70 -0.54
N PHE A 162 2.17 -5.81 -0.84
CA PHE A 162 2.15 -6.42 -2.18
C PHE A 162 0.78 -7.02 -2.50
N ILE A 163 0.12 -7.66 -1.53
CA ILE A 163 -1.22 -8.24 -1.71
C ILE A 163 -2.25 -7.14 -1.97
N THR A 164 -2.27 -6.08 -1.16
CA THR A 164 -3.21 -4.96 -1.32
C THR A 164 -2.92 -4.17 -2.59
N GLY A 165 -1.66 -3.83 -2.86
CA GLY A 165 -1.25 -3.10 -4.06
C GLY A 165 -1.48 -3.87 -5.37
N SER A 166 -1.35 -5.21 -5.37
CA SER A 166 -1.69 -6.01 -6.54
C SER A 166 -3.20 -6.13 -6.75
N ALA A 167 -3.98 -6.25 -5.67
CA ALA A 167 -5.44 -6.25 -5.72
C ALA A 167 -5.97 -4.93 -6.29
N PHE A 168 -5.48 -3.81 -5.75
CA PHE A 168 -5.88 -2.49 -6.18
C PHE A 168 -5.51 -2.22 -7.64
N ARG A 169 -4.28 -2.56 -8.07
CA ARG A 169 -3.90 -2.47 -9.50
C ARG A 169 -4.82 -3.27 -10.42
N LYS A 170 -5.21 -4.47 -10.00
CA LYS A 170 -6.15 -5.30 -10.78
C LYS A 170 -7.52 -4.64 -10.86
N ALA A 171 -8.02 -4.08 -9.75
CA ALA A 171 -9.28 -3.35 -9.72
C ALA A 171 -9.24 -2.11 -10.63
N LEU A 172 -8.18 -1.30 -10.56
CA LEU A 172 -7.97 -0.14 -11.44
C LEU A 172 -7.89 -0.52 -12.92
N ALA A 173 -7.34 -1.68 -13.26
CA ALA A 173 -7.29 -2.16 -14.65
C ALA A 173 -8.64 -2.76 -15.14
N SER A 174 -9.62 -2.91 -14.24
CA SER A 174 -10.89 -3.56 -14.53
C SER A 174 -12.07 -2.57 -14.55
N ASP A 175 -11.98 -1.49 -13.77
CA ASP A 175 -13.05 -0.50 -13.59
C ASP A 175 -12.53 0.92 -13.88
N GLU A 176 -13.10 1.54 -14.91
CA GLU A 176 -12.73 2.89 -15.38
C GLU A 176 -13.10 3.97 -14.35
N VAL A 177 -14.23 3.83 -13.68
CA VAL A 177 -14.69 4.83 -12.68
C VAL A 177 -13.74 4.82 -11.49
N LEU A 178 -13.38 3.62 -11.02
CA LEU A 178 -12.38 3.47 -9.96
C LEU A 178 -11.02 4.01 -10.39
N PHE A 179 -10.61 3.76 -11.63
CA PHE A 179 -9.37 4.30 -12.19
C PHE A 179 -9.37 5.84 -12.20
N LEU A 180 -10.42 6.46 -12.72
CA LEU A 180 -10.52 7.91 -12.82
C LEU A 180 -10.55 8.57 -11.45
N GLY A 181 -11.27 8.00 -10.49
CA GLY A 181 -11.26 8.45 -9.09
C GLY A 181 -9.85 8.41 -8.50
N ALA A 182 -9.20 7.25 -8.56
CA ALA A 182 -7.85 7.06 -8.03
C ALA A 182 -6.80 7.95 -8.74
N TYR A 183 -6.94 8.16 -10.06
CA TYR A 183 -6.01 8.99 -10.82
C TYR A 183 -6.13 10.47 -10.44
N ARG A 184 -7.36 10.98 -10.29
CA ARG A 184 -7.62 12.34 -9.82
C ARG A 184 -7.08 12.58 -8.41
N GLU A 185 -7.29 11.62 -7.51
CA GLU A 185 -6.80 11.65 -6.13
C GLU A 185 -5.29 11.41 -6.00
N ARG A 186 -4.57 11.17 -7.11
CA ARG A 186 -3.13 10.85 -7.13
C ARG A 186 -2.79 9.52 -6.45
N ALA A 187 -3.79 8.68 -6.20
CA ALA A 187 -3.65 7.32 -5.68
C ALA A 187 -3.07 6.34 -6.72
N CYS A 188 -3.07 6.70 -8.01
CA CYS A 188 -2.43 5.91 -9.05
C CYS A 188 -1.71 6.75 -10.10
N THR A 189 -0.81 6.09 -10.84
CA THR A 189 -0.02 6.66 -11.93
C THR A 189 0.05 5.65 -13.06
N VAL A 190 0.16 6.10 -14.30
CA VAL A 190 0.36 5.21 -15.44
C VAL A 190 1.74 5.44 -16.00
N ARG A 191 2.52 4.38 -16.13
CA ARG A 191 3.83 4.41 -16.77
C ARG A 191 3.73 3.67 -18.09
N ASP A 192 4.10 4.35 -19.16
CA ASP A 192 4.40 3.72 -20.43
C ASP A 192 5.78 3.06 -20.32
N ASN A 193 5.84 1.76 -20.60
CA ASN A 193 7.06 0.98 -20.47
C ASN A 193 7.99 1.13 -21.68
N GLU A 194 7.44 1.49 -22.85
CA GLU A 194 8.21 1.72 -24.07
C GLU A 194 8.92 3.07 -24.00
N THR A 195 8.17 4.14 -23.68
CA THR A 195 8.74 5.50 -23.57
C THR A 195 9.33 5.82 -22.19
N ARG A 196 9.12 4.94 -21.20
CA ARG A 196 9.43 5.15 -19.77
C ARG A 196 8.78 6.40 -19.16
N ARG A 197 7.86 7.07 -19.84
CA ARG A 197 7.16 8.25 -19.33
C ARG A 197 6.14 7.85 -18.28
N VAL A 198 6.09 8.62 -17.19
CA VAL A 198 5.13 8.42 -16.10
C VAL A 198 4.10 9.54 -16.14
N TYR A 199 2.87 9.17 -16.45
CA TYR A 199 1.69 10.02 -16.47
C TYR A 199 1.09 10.04 -15.06
N ARG A 200 1.10 11.23 -14.45
CA ARG A 200 0.52 11.50 -13.13
C ARG A 200 -0.38 12.71 -13.25
N HIS A 201 -1.44 12.76 -12.46
CA HIS A 201 -2.26 13.95 -12.35
C HIS A 201 -1.43 15.14 -11.80
N ARG A 202 -1.12 16.13 -12.66
CA ARG A 202 -0.50 17.40 -12.27
C ARG A 202 -1.59 18.35 -11.79
N SER A 203 -1.40 18.98 -10.62
CA SER A 203 -2.15 20.20 -10.31
C SER A 203 -1.63 21.33 -11.19
N SER A 204 -2.51 21.95 -11.98
CA SER A 204 -2.32 23.32 -12.43
C SER A 204 -2.48 24.25 -11.22
N ASN A 205 -1.43 24.41 -10.42
CA ASN A 205 -1.26 25.53 -9.50
C ASN A 205 0.15 25.50 -8.93
N ILE A 206 1.10 26.05 -9.71
CA ILE A 206 2.08 27.02 -9.24
C ILE A 206 2.20 28.00 -10.41
N ALA A 207 1.49 29.12 -10.30
CA ALA A 207 1.90 30.33 -10.97
C ALA A 207 3.12 30.84 -10.19
N ASP A 208 4.25 30.93 -10.86
CA ASP A 208 5.41 31.69 -10.40
C ASP A 208 5.09 33.19 -10.34
#